data_AF-A0A7W2GHW0-F1
#
_entry.id   AF-A0A7W2GHW0-F1
#
_cell.length_a   1.000
_cell.length_b   1.000
_cell.length_c   1.000
_cell.angle_alpha   90.00
_cell.angle_beta   90.00
_cell.angle_gamma   90.00
#
_symmetry.space_group_name_H-M   'P 1'
#
loop_
_entity.id
_entity.type
_entity.pdbx_description
1 polymer ?
#
loop_
_entity_poly.entity_id
_entity_poly.type
_entity_poly.pdbx_seq_one_letter_code
_entity_poly.pdbx_strand_id
1 'polypeptide(L)' 'MLKIDLHGFTYSKVEEILPNWLITNYNNGKDDFEIITGNSEQMKNLVKKLCNENGFRAETNWNGNPGSLLATIDRL' A
#
# COMPACT_ATOMS: atom_id res chain seq x y z
N MET A 1 -6.35 -1.35 -11.63
CA MET A 1 -5.45 -1.04 -10.49
C MET A 1 -5.88 0.29 -9.88
N LEU A 2 -6.29 0.26 -8.61
CA LEU A 2 -6.67 1.47 -7.87
C LEU A 2 -5.43 2.06 -7.19
N LYS A 3 -5.36 3.38 -7.01
CA LYS A 3 -4.15 4.06 -6.55
C LYS A 3 -4.40 4.96 -5.35
N ILE A 4 -3.43 4.99 -4.43
CA ILE A 4 -3.36 5.96 -3.33
C ILE A 4 -1.97 6.60 -3.28
N ASP A 5 -1.92 7.91 -3.05
CA ASP A 5 -0.68 8.65 -2.87
C ASP A 5 -0.49 9.00 -1.40
N LEU A 6 0.56 8.44 -0.78
CA LEU A 6 0.96 8.68 0.60
C LEU A 6 2.27 9.49 0.68
N HIS A 7 2.81 9.92 -0.45
CA HIS A 7 4.04 10.69 -0.49
C HIS A 7 3.87 12.01 0.29
N GLY A 8 4.81 12.27 1.20
CA GLY A 8 4.79 13.46 2.06
C GLY A 8 3.87 13.37 3.27
N PHE A 9 3.17 12.25 3.49
CA PHE A 9 2.46 12.02 4.75
C PHE A 9 3.40 11.59 5.87
N THR A 10 3.02 11.90 7.10
CA THR A 10 3.67 11.37 8.29
C THR A 10 3.34 9.88 8.45
N TYR A 11 4.21 9.14 9.14
CA TYR A 11 3.99 7.73 9.43
C TYR A 11 2.68 7.47 10.18
N SER A 12 2.37 8.28 11.20
CA SER A 12 1.11 8.18 11.95
C SER A 12 -0.13 8.34 11.06
N LYS A 13 -0.10 9.29 10.13
CA LYS A 13 -1.21 9.52 9.20
C LYS A 13 -1.38 8.35 8.23
N VAL A 14 -0.29 7.72 7.82
CA VAL A 14 -0.33 6.51 6.98
C VAL A 14 -0.92 5.33 7.74
N GLU A 15 -0.56 5.14 9.00
CA GLU A 15 -1.12 4.09 9.87
C GLU A 15 -2.64 4.22 10.05
N GLU A 16 -3.17 5.44 10.09
CA GLU A 16 -4.62 5.69 10.20
C GLU A 16 -5.38 5.47 8.88
N ILE A 17 -4.80 5.89 7.76
CA ILE A 17 -5.49 5.94 6.47
C ILE A 17 -5.42 4.60 5.72
N LEU A 18 -4.22 4.00 5.65
CA LEU A 18 -3.96 2.91 4.71
C LEU A 18 -4.80 1.65 5.01
N PRO A 19 -4.91 1.14 6.25
CA PRO A 19 -5.70 -0.06 6.53
C PRO A 19 -7.17 0.10 6.17
N ASN A 20 -7.78 1.22 6.58
CA ASN A 20 -9.18 1.53 6.29
C ASN A 20 -9.42 1.66 4.78
N TRP A 21 -8.51 2.30 4.06
CA TRP A 21 -8.60 2.42 2.61
C TRP A 21 -8.50 1.06 1.90
N LEU A 22 -7.57 0.19 2.32
CA LEU A 22 -7.42 -1.17 1.75
C LEU A 22 -8.71 -1.98 1.92
N ILE A 23 -9.20 -2.10 3.16
CA ILE A 23 -10.40 -2.89 3.49
C ILE A 23 -11.63 -2.35 2.76
N THR A 24 -11.83 -1.03 2.76
CA THR A 24 -12.97 -0.40 2.10
C THR A 24 -12.99 -0.70 0.60
N ASN A 25 -11.85 -0.56 -0.07
CA ASN A 25 -11.78 -0.79 -1.51
C ASN A 25 -11.85 -2.28 -1.86
N TYR A 26 -11.31 -3.14 -1.02
CA TYR A 26 -11.49 -4.58 -1.15
C TYR A 26 -12.96 -5.00 -1.08
N ASN A 27 -13.70 -4.49 -0.09
CA ASN A 27 -15.14 -4.75 0.02
C ASN A 27 -15.94 -4.20 -1.17
N ASN A 28 -15.40 -3.21 -1.89
CA ASN A 28 -15.95 -2.69 -3.15
C ASN A 28 -15.49 -3.46 -4.40
N GLY A 29 -14.88 -4.64 -4.23
CA GLY A 29 -14.46 -5.52 -5.32
C GLY A 29 -13.15 -5.11 -6.00
N LYS A 30 -12.24 -4.42 -5.29
CA LYS A 30 -10.89 -4.11 -5.79
C LYS A 30 -9.85 -4.99 -5.10
N ASP A 31 -9.03 -5.69 -5.85
CA ASP A 31 -8.01 -6.61 -5.32
C ASP A 31 -6.57 -6.27 -5.70
N ASP A 32 -6.38 -5.25 -6.56
CA ASP A 32 -5.08 -4.73 -7.00
C ASP A 32 -4.91 -3.23 -6.71
N PHE A 33 -3.86 -2.89 -5.95
CA PHE A 33 -3.57 -1.52 -5.51
C PHE A 33 -2.15 -1.07 -5.87
N GLU A 34 -2.01 0.20 -6.25
CA GLU A 34 -0.74 0.91 -6.32
C GLU A 34 -0.66 1.93 -5.19
N ILE A 35 0.34 1.80 -4.32
CA ILE A 35 0.56 2.69 -3.17
C ILE A 35 1.83 3.49 -3.42
N ILE A 36 1.72 4.81 -3.63
CA ILE A 36 2.89 5.68 -3.75
C ILE A 36 3.40 6.04 -2.36
N THR A 37 4.65 5.70 -2.09
CA THR A 37 5.37 6.02 -0.85
C THR A 37 6.41 7.13 -1.03
N GLY A 38 6.76 7.44 -2.28
CA GLY A 38 7.99 8.14 -2.61
C GLY A 38 9.24 7.28 -2.39
N ASN A 39 10.41 7.92 -2.36
CA ASN A 39 11.71 7.23 -2.30
C ASN A 39 12.16 6.86 -0.86
N SER A 40 11.31 7.07 0.16
CA SER A 40 11.65 6.72 1.55
C SER A 40 11.54 5.22 1.78
N GLU A 41 12.67 4.58 2.09
CA GLU A 41 12.69 3.14 2.41
C GLU A 41 11.93 2.83 3.71
N GLN A 42 11.96 3.75 4.68
CA GLN A 42 11.19 3.62 5.92
C GLN A 42 9.68 3.64 5.64
N MET A 43 9.21 4.54 4.75
CA MET A 43 7.81 4.58 4.34
C MET A 43 7.40 3.29 3.63
N LYS A 44 8.25 2.77 2.74
CA LYS A 44 8.02 1.48 2.07
C LYS A 44 7.88 0.34 3.06
N ASN A 45 8.76 0.27 4.06
CA ASN A 45 8.71 -0.76 5.08
C ASN A 45 7.45 -0.66 5.95
N LEU A 46 7.04 0.56 6.31
CA LEU A 46 5.78 0.80 7.03
C LEU A 46 4.59 0.31 6.21
N VAL A 47 4.49 0.70 4.94
CA VAL A 47 3.40 0.27 4.06
C VAL A 47 3.37 -1.24 3.87
N LYS A 48 4.54 -1.88 3.67
CA LYS A 48 4.63 -3.36 3.58
C LYS A 48 4.10 -4.04 4.85
N LYS A 49 4.48 -3.54 6.02
CA LYS A 49 4.00 -4.04 7.31
C LYS A 49 2.47 -3.91 7.41
N LEU A 50 1.94 -2.71 7.16
CA LEU A 50 0.50 -2.45 7.25
C LEU A 50 -0.31 -3.30 6.27
N CYS A 51 0.16 -3.45 5.03
CA CYS A 51 -0.47 -4.34 4.06
C CYS A 51 -0.51 -5.78 4.58
N ASN A 52 0.62 -6.31 5.06
CA ASN A 52 0.72 -7.68 5.56
C ASN A 52 -0.20 -7.93 6.77
N GLU A 53 -0.25 -6.99 7.72
CA GLU A 53 -1.14 -7.05 8.88
C GLU A 53 -2.63 -7.07 8.51
N ASN A 54 -2.98 -6.61 7.29
CA ASN A 54 -4.34 -6.56 6.78
C ASN A 54 -4.61 -7.61 5.68
N GLY A 55 -3.73 -8.61 5.51
CA GLY A 55 -3.93 -9.71 4.55
C GLY A 55 -3.55 -9.40 3.10
N PHE A 56 -2.75 -8.35 2.89
CA PHE A 56 -2.25 -7.96 1.57
C PHE A 56 -0.73 -8.15 1.49
N ARG A 57 -0.26 -8.65 0.36
CA ARG A 57 1.17 -8.70 0.03
C ARG A 57 1.54 -7.46 -0.77
N ALA A 58 2.51 -6.69 -0.28
CA ALA A 58 3.02 -5.50 -0.96
C ALA A 58 4.45 -5.70 -1.48
N GLU A 59 4.65 -5.48 -2.78
CA GLU A 59 5.94 -5.66 -3.45
C GLU A 59 6.40 -4.37 -4.13
N THR A 60 7.72 -4.25 -4.30
CA THR A 60 8.28 -3.13 -5.05
C THR A 60 7.81 -3.17 -6.50
N ASN A 61 7.40 -2.02 -7.04
CA ASN A 61 7.04 -1.91 -8.45
C ASN A 61 8.30 -1.86 -9.34
N TRP A 62 8.88 -3.03 -9.63
CA TRP A 62 10.14 -3.16 -10.38
C TRP A 62 10.08 -2.65 -11.83
N ASN A 63 8.90 -2.69 -12.45
CA ASN A 63 8.69 -2.29 -13.85
C ASN A 63 8.00 -0.92 -13.98
N GLY A 64 7.85 -0.18 -12.88
CA GLY A 64 7.07 1.04 -12.83
C GLY A 64 7.72 2.10 -11.94
N ASN A 65 6.90 2.81 -11.15
CA ASN A 65 7.40 3.87 -10.28
C ASN A 65 8.18 3.27 -9.09
N PRO A 66 9.50 3.50 -8.96
CA PRO A 66 10.30 2.93 -7.87
C PRO A 66 9.92 3.49 -6.49
N GLY A 67 9.20 4.60 -6.45
CA GLY A 67 8.58 5.16 -5.25
C GLY A 67 7.18 4.62 -4.97
N SER A 68 6.78 3.51 -5.60
CA SER A 68 5.50 2.85 -5.39
C SER A 68 5.65 1.37 -5.03
N LEU A 69 4.63 0.86 -4.35
CA LEU A 69 4.45 -0.55 -4.06
C LEU A 69 3.15 -1.04 -4.71
N LEU A 70 3.17 -2.27 -5.20
CA LEU A 70 1.98 -2.97 -5.67
C LEU A 70 1.49 -3.88 -4.56
N ALA A 71 0.24 -3.67 -4.11
CA ALA A 71 -0.38 -4.48 -3.08
C ALA A 71 -1.52 -5.30 -3.66
N THR A 72 -1.50 -6.61 -3.41
CA THR A 72 -2.51 -7.57 -3.84
C THR A 72 -2.94 -8.44 -2.68
N ILE A 73 -4.13 -9.03 -2.73
CA ILE A 73 -4.55 -9.97 -1.68
C ILE A 73 -3.64 -11.20 -1.65
N ASP A 74 -3.25 -11.64 -0.45
CA ASP A 74 -2.49 -12.87 -0.30
C ASP A 74 -3.47 -14.05 -0.46
N ARG A 75 -3.55 -14.60 -1.67
CA ARG A 75 -4.33 -15.80 -1.95
C ARG A 75 -3.55 -17.01 -1.44
N LEU A 76 -3.74 -17.37 -0.17
CA LEU A 76 -3.37 -18.68 0.36
C LEU A 76 -4.08 -19.79 -0.40
#